data_AF-A0A847R1J6-F1
#
_entry.id   AF-A0A847R1J6-F1
#
_cell.length_a   1.000
_cell.length_b   1.000
_cell.length_c   1.000
_cell.angle_alpha   90.00
_cell.angle_beta   90.00
_cell.angle_gamma   90.00
#
_symmetry.space_group_name_H-M   'P 1'
#
loop_
_entity.id
_entity.type
_entity.pdbx_description
1 polymer ?
#
loop_
_entity_poly.entity_id
_entity_poly.type
_entity_poly.pdbx_seq_one_letter_code
_entity_poly.pdbx_strand_id
1 'polypeptide(L)' 'NSIEIPYLFSDFKKKNGYKRSIELSKELNLYRQNYCGCSYSKIQV' A
#
# COMPACT_ATOMS: atom_id res chain seq x y z
N ASN A 1 -6.15 -11.36 29.40
CA ASN A 1 -5.06 -10.61 28.73
C ASN A 1 -5.64 -9.80 27.59
N SER A 2 -5.87 -8.51 27.80
CA SER A 2 -6.30 -7.57 26.76
C SER A 2 -5.11 -6.74 26.32
N ILE A 3 -4.67 -6.91 25.07
CA ILE A 3 -3.63 -6.06 24.47
C ILE A 3 -4.35 -4.83 23.91
N GLU A 4 -4.16 -3.67 24.52
CA GLU A 4 -4.63 -2.41 23.94
C GLU A 4 -3.69 -2.02 22.79
N ILE A 5 -4.20 -2.04 21.57
CA ILE A 5 -3.48 -1.53 20.41
C ILE A 5 -3.93 -0.09 20.18
N PRO A 6 -3.05 0.90 20.41
CA PRO A 6 -3.40 2.30 20.18
C PRO A 6 -3.70 2.53 18.70
N TYR A 7 -4.79 3.24 18.44
CA TYR A 7 -5.15 3.60 17.07
C TYR A 7 -4.13 4.58 16.49
N LEU A 8 -3.47 4.19 15.40
CA LEU A 8 -2.52 5.03 14.70
C LEU A 8 -3.24 5.88 13.64
N PHE A 9 -3.45 7.16 13.94
CA PHE A 9 -3.98 8.12 12.97
C PHE A 9 -2.91 8.53 11.94
N SER A 10 -2.57 7.60 11.04
CA SER A 10 -1.62 7.85 9.94
C SER A 10 -2.27 7.62 8.58
N ASP A 11 -2.31 8.66 7.76
CA ASP A 11 -2.67 8.56 6.35
C ASP A 11 -1.41 8.39 5.51
N PHE A 12 -1.14 7.15 5.11
CA PHE A 12 0.05 6.77 4.34
C PHE A 12 0.09 7.36 2.92
N LYS A 13 -1.01 7.97 2.44
CA LYS A 13 -1.05 8.66 1.13
C LYS A 13 -0.60 10.12 1.23
N LYS A 14 -0.65 10.74 2.41
CA LYS A 14 -0.21 12.14 2.62
C LYS A 14 1.31 12.27 2.51
N LYS A 15 1.79 13.51 2.31
CA LYS A 15 3.22 13.86 2.25
C LYS A 15 4.05 12.99 1.28
N ASN A 16 3.50 12.68 0.10
CA ASN A 16 4.15 11.82 -0.90
C ASN A 16 4.44 10.37 -0.44
N GLY A 17 3.78 9.88 0.61
CA GLY A 17 4.00 8.54 1.15
C GLY A 17 3.78 7.42 0.12
N TYR A 18 2.82 7.60 -0.79
CA TYR A 18 2.63 6.66 -1.90
C TYR A 18 3.84 6.60 -2.84
N LYS A 19 4.41 7.76 -3.22
CA LYS A 19 5.60 7.83 -4.08
C LYS A 19 6.78 7.13 -3.41
N ARG A 20 6.99 7.38 -2.11
CA ARG A 20 8.06 6.75 -1.33
C ARG A 20 7.88 5.23 -1.25
N SER A 21 6.65 4.73 -1.12
CA SER A 21 6.36 3.29 -1.17
C SER A 21 6.77 2.66 -2.51
N ILE A 22 6.56 3.34 -3.64
CA ILE A 22 6.98 2.85 -4.97
C ILE A 22 8.50 2.77 -5.06
N GLU A 23 9.21 3.82 -4.65
CA GLU A 23 10.68 3.87 -4.65
C GLU A 23 11.26 2.72 -3.84
N LEU A 24 10.81 2.55 -2.59
CA LEU A 24 11.25 1.48 -1.70
C LEU A 24 10.96 0.09 -2.28
N SER A 25 9.81 -0.10 -2.92
CA SER A 25 9.49 -1.40 -3.54
C SER A 25 10.46 -1.74 -4.67
N LYS A 26 10.90 -0.75 -5.45
CA LYS A 26 11.89 -0.94 -6.52
C LYS A 26 13.27 -1.23 -5.93
N GLU A 27 13.70 -0.45 -4.93
CA GLU A 27 14.98 -0.63 -4.23
C GLU A 27 15.10 -2.02 -3.59
N LEU A 28 14.01 -2.51 -2.99
CA LEU A 28 13.96 -3.82 -2.34
C LEU A 28 13.59 -4.98 -3.27
N ASN A 29 13.46 -4.72 -4.58
CA ASN A 29 13.03 -5.69 -5.59
C ASN A 29 11.73 -6.44 -5.22
N LEU A 30 10.77 -5.70 -4.64
CA LEU A 30 9.47 -6.23 -4.23
C LEU A 30 8.49 -6.22 -5.40
N TYR A 31 7.76 -7.31 -5.56
CA TYR A 31 6.64 -7.37 -6.49
C TYR A 31 5.50 -6.46 -6.02
N ARG A 32 5.06 -5.55 -6.91
CA ARG A 32 3.86 -4.72 -6.69
C ARG A 32 2.71 -5.23 -7.54
N GLN A 33 1.66 -5.71 -6.88
CA GLN A 33 0.48 -6.22 -7.56
C GLN A 33 -0.34 -5.08 -8.16
N ASN A 34 -0.55 -5.12 -9.48
CA ASN A 34 -1.42 -4.18 -10.20
C ASN A 34 -2.88 -4.65 -10.26
N TYR A 35 -3.23 -5.65 -9.45
CA TYR A 35 -4.57 -6.23 -9.36
C TYR A 35 -5.04 -6.17 -7.92
N CYS A 36 -6.11 -5.42 -7.65
CA CYS A 36 -6.64 -5.28 -6.29
C CYS A 36 -7.64 -6.38 -5.89
N GLY A 37 -7.86 -7.39 -6.73
CA GLY A 37 -8.77 -8.51 -6.43
C GLY A 37 -10.20 -8.33 -6.95
N CYS A 38 -10.58 -7.17 -7.51
CA CYS A 38 -11.93 -6.93 -8.01
C CYS A 38 -12.02 -7.03 -9.55
N SER A 39 -13.22 -7.37 -10.05
CA SER A 39 -13.52 -7.44 -11.50
C SER A 39 -13.17 -6.15 -12.25
N TYR A 40 -13.35 -5.00 -11.60
CA TYR A 40 -13.04 -3.67 -12.17
C TYR A 40 -11.54 -3.42 -12.37
N SER A 41 -10.66 -4.10 -11.63
CA SER A 41 -9.20 -3.93 -11.72
C SER A 41 -8.57 -4.76 -12.84
N LYS A 42 -9.32 -5.69 -13.43
CA LYS A 42 -8.87 -6.60 -14.49
C LYS A 42 -9.39 -6.23 -15.87
N ILE A 43 -10.09 -5.10 -16.02
CA ILE A 43 -10.52 -4.61 -17.34
C ILE A 43 -9.24 -4.36 -18.13
N GLN A 44 -8.95 -5.31 -19.02
CA GLN A 44 -7.84 -5.27 -19.96
C GLN A 44 -7.98 -3.98 -20.75
N VAL A 45 -6.93 -3.16 -20.72
CA VAL A 45 -6.74 -2.09 -21.69
C VAL A 45 -6.28 -2.73 -23.00
#